data_AF-A0A4P0Y8M7-F1
#
_entry.id   AF-A0A4P0Y8M7-F1
#
_cell.length_a   1.000
_cell.length_b   1.000
_cell.length_c   1.000
_cell.angle_alpha   90.00
_cell.angle_beta   90.00
_cell.angle_gamma   90.00
#
_symmetry.space_group_name_H-M   'P 1'
#
loop_
_entity.id
_entity.type
_entity.pdbx_description
1 polymer ?
#
loop_
_entity_poly.entity_id
_entity_poly.type
_entity_poly.pdbx_seq_one_letter_code
_entity_poly.pdbx_strand_id
1 'polypeptide(L)'
;MLMDEPFSALDTLTRTRIQTLAATLLAGRTVVLITHDPQEACRLSHRLLVLSAADGDIDDSHHLAGTPPRAPDAPDLLIGQAALLQQLMRAQP
;
A
#
# COMPACT_ATOMS: atom_id res chain seq x y z
N MET A 1 10.43 9.67 6.76
CA MET A 1 11.12 9.11 5.57
C MET A 1 10.16 9.16 4.40
N LEU A 2 10.63 9.54 3.22
CA LEU A 2 9.88 9.46 1.97
C LEU A 2 10.47 8.32 1.15
N MET A 3 9.63 7.43 0.63
CA MET A 3 10.01 6.34 -0.25
C MET A 3 9.14 6.40 -1.50
N ASP A 4 9.76 6.51 -2.66
CA ASP A 4 9.07 6.58 -3.94
C ASP A 4 9.40 5.32 -4.75
N GLU A 5 8.39 4.48 -4.95
CA GLU A 5 8.48 3.18 -5.65
C GLU A 5 9.66 2.28 -5.21
N PRO A 6 9.94 2.14 -3.90
CA PRO A 6 11.19 1.56 -3.40
C PRO A 6 11.36 0.06 -3.69
N PHE A 7 10.27 -0.66 -3.97
CA PHE A 7 10.29 -2.12 -4.14
C PHE A 7 9.86 -2.60 -5.53
N SER A 8 9.64 -1.67 -6.47
CA SER A 8 9.14 -1.92 -7.83
C SER A 8 10.02 -2.88 -8.65
N ALA A 9 11.35 -2.83 -8.46
CA ALA A 9 12.31 -3.65 -9.19
C ALA A 9 12.55 -5.07 -8.62
N LEU A 10 11.83 -5.45 -7.55
CA LEU A 10 12.03 -6.72 -6.86
C LEU A 10 11.02 -7.78 -7.32
N ASP A 11 11.44 -9.05 -7.35
CA ASP A 11 10.53 -10.18 -7.49
C ASP A 11 9.62 -10.34 -6.26
N THR A 12 8.50 -11.05 -6.40
CA THR A 12 7.45 -11.17 -5.38
C THR A 12 7.97 -11.62 -4.01
N LEU A 13 8.86 -12.63 -3.96
CA LEU A 13 9.33 -13.18 -2.69
C LEU A 13 10.34 -12.23 -2.03
N THR A 14 11.28 -11.71 -2.81
CA THR A 14 12.25 -10.73 -2.33
C THR A 14 11.56 -9.44 -1.87
N ARG A 15 10.61 -8.93 -2.65
CA ARG A 15 9.77 -7.78 -2.32
C ARG A 15 9.11 -7.97 -0.96
N THR A 16 8.43 -9.10 -0.76
CA THR A 16 7.73 -9.40 0.50
C THR A 16 8.69 -9.35 1.70
N ARG A 17 9.87 -9.96 1.58
CA ARG A 17 10.89 -9.99 2.64
C ARG A 17 11.44 -8.60 2.95
N ILE A 18 11.79 -7.83 1.91
CA ILE A 18 12.36 -6.49 2.05
C ILE A 18 11.32 -5.52 2.63
N GLN A 19 10.07 -5.60 2.21
CA GLN A 19 8.96 -4.84 2.79
C GLN A 19 8.80 -5.14 4.31
N THR A 20 8.90 -6.41 4.73
CA THR A 20 8.88 -6.78 6.17
C THR A 20 10.07 -6.15 6.90
N LEU A 21 11.27 -6.24 6.32
CA LEU A 21 12.48 -5.68 6.91
C LEU A 21 12.38 -4.16 7.05
N ALA A 22 11.90 -3.48 6.01
CA ALA A 22 11.70 -2.03 6.01
C ALA A 22 10.71 -1.61 7.12
N ALA A 23 9.58 -2.32 7.26
CA ALA A 23 8.62 -2.05 8.32
C ALA A 23 9.24 -2.18 9.72
N THR A 24 10.07 -3.19 9.96
CA THR A 24 10.79 -3.37 11.23
C THR A 24 11.81 -2.25 11.48
N LEU A 25 12.62 -1.91 10.49
CA LEU A 25 13.67 -0.88 10.62
C LEU A 25 13.11 0.54 10.78
N LEU A 26 11.92 0.78 10.24
CA LEU A 26 11.25 2.08 10.28
C LEU A 26 10.20 2.18 11.39
N ALA A 27 10.11 1.18 12.27
CA ALA A 27 9.22 1.22 13.42
C ALA A 27 9.45 2.49 14.26
N GLY A 28 8.36 3.16 14.64
CA GLY A 28 8.39 4.41 15.40
C GLY A 28 8.75 5.66 14.58
N ARG A 29 8.89 5.55 13.25
CA ARG A 29 9.12 6.69 12.35
C ARG A 29 7.90 6.96 11.48
N THR A 30 7.68 8.22 11.14
CA THR A 30 6.71 8.60 10.10
C THR A 30 7.29 8.29 8.72
N VAL A 31 6.55 7.52 7.93
CA VAL A 31 6.94 7.10 6.58
C VAL A 31 5.82 7.47 5.62
N VAL A 32 6.19 8.09 4.50
CA VAL A 32 5.33 8.27 3.34
C VAL A 32 5.87 7.34 2.26
N LEU A 33 5.02 6.43 1.79
CA LEU A 33 5.34 5.45 0.75
C LEU A 33 4.45 5.75 -0.46
N ILE A 34 5.08 6.00 -1.60
CA ILE A 34 4.40 6.16 -2.88
C ILE A 34 4.61 4.85 -3.65
N THR A 35 3.51 4.26 -4.10
CA THR A 35 3.51 3.02 -4.86
C THR A 35 2.28 2.92 -5.77
N HIS A 36 2.46 2.29 -6.93
CA HIS A 36 1.39 1.88 -7.83
C HIS A 36 0.93 0.43 -7.58
N ASP A 37 1.54 -0.30 -6.63
CA ASP A 37 1.18 -1.68 -6.28
C ASP A 37 0.13 -1.69 -5.15
N PRO A 38 -1.14 -2.10 -5.42
CA PRO A 38 -2.19 -2.15 -4.40
C PRO A 38 -1.87 -3.12 -3.25
N GLN A 39 -1.14 -4.20 -3.52
CA GLN A 39 -0.73 -5.14 -2.48
C GLN A 39 0.22 -4.47 -1.51
N GLU A 40 1.20 -3.72 -2.02
CA GLU A 40 2.16 -2.97 -1.22
C GLU A 40 1.47 -1.91 -0.37
N ALA A 41 0.61 -1.10 -1.01
CA ALA A 41 -0.15 -0.05 -0.33
C ALA A 41 -0.99 -0.63 0.79
N CYS A 42 -1.77 -1.68 0.52
CA CYS A 42 -2.60 -2.33 1.54
C CYS A 42 -1.75 -3.01 2.62
N ARG A 43 -0.56 -3.50 2.30
CA ARG A 43 0.26 -4.26 3.25
C ARG A 43 0.98 -3.39 4.27
N LEU A 44 1.51 -2.26 3.83
CA LEU A 44 2.42 -1.42 4.63
C LEU A 44 1.77 -0.18 5.23
N SER A 45 0.62 0.24 4.71
CA SER A 45 0.00 1.49 5.13
C SER A 45 -0.74 1.38 6.47
N HIS A 46 -0.60 2.42 7.29
CA HIS A 46 -1.52 2.70 8.40
C HIS A 46 -2.74 3.47 7.91
N ARG A 47 -2.54 4.34 6.91
CA ARG A 47 -3.54 5.16 6.22
C ARG A 47 -3.23 5.13 4.73
N LEU A 48 -4.26 5.05 3.91
CA LEU A 48 -4.12 4.88 2.46
C LEU A 48 -4.78 6.07 1.77
N LEU A 49 -3.98 6.81 1.01
CA LEU A 49 -4.41 7.97 0.24
C LEU A 49 -4.34 7.61 -1.25
N VAL A 50 -5.47 7.69 -1.93
CA VAL A 50 -5.56 7.45 -3.37
C VAL A 50 -5.59 8.80 -4.09
N LEU A 51 -4.64 9.00 -4.99
CA LEU A 51 -4.58 10.19 -5.84
C LEU A 51 -5.42 9.96 -7.10
N SER A 52 -6.44 10.78 -7.30
CA SER A 52 -7.25 10.79 -8.52
C SER A 52 -6.49 11.47 -9.65
N ALA A 53 -6.27 10.74 -10.75
CA ALA A 53 -5.59 11.27 -11.94
C ALA A 53 -6.46 12.24 -12.74
N ALA A 54 -7.80 12.14 -12.62
CA ALA A 54 -8.73 12.95 -13.38
C ALA A 54 -8.80 14.39 -12.86
N ASP A 55 -8.94 14.55 -11.54
CA ASP A 55 -9.25 15.85 -10.92
C ASP A 55 -8.18 16.31 -9.92
N GLY A 56 -7.13 15.51 -9.68
CA GLY A 56 -6.09 15.79 -8.69
C GLY A 56 -6.54 15.66 -7.23
N ASP A 57 -7.74 15.09 -7.00
CA ASP A 57 -8.31 14.90 -5.68
C ASP A 57 -7.63 13.77 -4.89
N ILE A 58 -7.79 13.78 -3.56
CA ILE A 58 -7.25 12.77 -2.65
C ILE A 58 -8.39 12.06 -1.92
N ASP A 59 -8.50 10.76 -2.14
CA ASP A 59 -9.45 9.90 -1.44
C ASP A 59 -8.76 9.14 -0.29
N ASP A 60 -9.17 9.43 0.95
CA ASP A 60 -8.72 8.79 2.21
C ASP A 60 -9.83 7.94 2.84
N SER A 61 -10.85 7.53 2.07
CA SER A 61 -11.97 6.72 2.57
C SER A 61 -11.64 5.23 2.72
N HIS A 62 -10.46 4.81 2.26
CA HIS A 62 -10.06 3.40 2.27
C HIS A 62 -9.64 2.93 3.66
N HIS A 63 -10.39 1.98 4.22
CA HIS A 63 -10.12 1.42 5.55
C HIS A 63 -9.58 -0.01 5.45
N LEU A 64 -8.44 -0.25 6.10
CA LEU A 64 -7.79 -1.56 6.19
C LEU A 64 -7.82 -2.09 7.62
N ALA A 65 -8.23 -3.34 7.80
CA ALA A 65 -8.19 -4.01 9.09
C ALA A 65 -6.75 -4.43 9.47
N GLY A 66 -6.47 -4.49 10.76
CA GLY A 66 -5.17 -4.92 11.29
C GLY A 66 -4.04 -3.89 11.15
N THR A 67 -2.86 -4.26 11.63
CA THR A 67 -1.67 -3.39 11.67
C THR A 67 -0.65 -3.77 10.60
N PRO A 68 0.00 -2.81 9.94
CA PRO A 68 1.12 -3.11 9.06
C PRO A 68 2.38 -3.57 9.85
N PRO A 69 3.25 -4.40 9.25
CA PRO A 69 3.08 -5.03 7.93
C PRO A 69 2.09 -6.20 8.01
N ARG A 70 1.05 -6.17 7.17
CA ARG A 70 0.07 -7.25 7.07
C ARG A 70 0.69 -8.46 6.36
N ALA A 71 0.21 -9.68 6.66
CA ALA A 71 0.66 -10.87 5.92
C ALA A 71 0.14 -10.82 4.48
N PRO A 72 0.97 -11.10 3.46
CA PRO A 72 0.60 -10.95 2.05
C PRO A 72 -0.56 -11.86 1.60
N ASP A 73 -0.81 -12.93 2.34
CA ASP A 73 -1.84 -13.95 2.14
C ASP A 73 -3.02 -13.83 3.14
N ALA A 74 -3.02 -12.80 4.00
CA ALA A 74 -4.12 -12.59 4.93
C ALA A 74 -5.44 -12.32 4.17
N PRO A 75 -6.55 -13.00 4.49
CA PRO A 75 -7.84 -12.80 3.82
C PRO A 75 -8.30 -11.33 3.81
N ASP A 76 -8.18 -10.64 4.94
CA ASP A 76 -8.56 -9.23 5.06
C ASP A 76 -7.72 -8.32 4.17
N LEU A 77 -6.43 -8.63 3.98
CA LEU A 77 -5.57 -7.90 3.07
C LEU A 77 -6.03 -8.08 1.62
N LEU A 78 -6.39 -9.30 1.23
CA LEU A 78 -6.86 -9.61 -0.12
C LEU A 78 -8.20 -8.91 -0.41
N ILE A 79 -9.10 -8.84 0.58
CA ILE A 79 -10.36 -8.08 0.48
C ILE A 79 -10.07 -6.58 0.31
N GLY A 80 -9.16 -6.01 1.12
CA GLY A 80 -8.75 -4.62 1.01
C GLY A 80 -8.14 -4.29 -0.36
N GLN A 81 -7.26 -5.15 -0.87
CA GLN A 81 -6.69 -5.02 -2.22
C GLN A 81 -7.77 -5.02 -3.30
N ALA A 82 -8.75 -5.92 -3.22
CA ALA A 82 -9.84 -5.96 -4.18
C ALA A 82 -10.66 -4.67 -4.17
N ALA A 83 -10.96 -4.12 -2.98
CA ALA A 83 -11.66 -2.86 -2.84
C ALA A 83 -10.85 -1.67 -3.39
N LEU A 84 -9.54 -1.64 -3.12
CA LEU A 84 -8.64 -0.61 -3.64
C LEU A 84 -8.53 -0.67 -5.17
N LEU A 85 -8.41 -1.86 -5.74
CA LEU A 85 -8.40 -2.06 -7.19
C LEU A 85 -9.69 -1.54 -7.83
N GLN A 86 -10.85 -1.84 -7.24
CA GLN A 86 -12.14 -1.32 -7.73
C GLN A 86 -12.20 0.21 -7.65
N GLN A 87 -11.65 0.81 -6.60
CA GLN A 87 -11.57 2.26 -6.44
C GLN A 87 -10.67 2.89 -7.52
N LEU A 88 -9.48 2.33 -7.75
CA LEU A 88 -8.56 2.78 -8.78
C LEU A 88 -9.15 2.67 -10.19
N MET A 89 -9.85 1.57 -10.49
CA MET A 89 -10.53 1.37 -11.77
C MET A 89 -11.66 2.39 -12.00
N ARG A 90 -12.36 2.83 -10.94
CA ARG A 90 -13.39 3.87 -11.03
C ARG A 90 -12.81 5.27 -11.18
N ALA A 91 -11.59 5.48 -10.68
CA ALA A 91 -10.88 6.75 -10.76
C ALA A 91 -10.13 6.96 -12.08
N GLN A 92 -10.07 5.93 -12.95
CA GLN A 92 -9.55 6.05 -14.31
C GLN A 92 -10.67 6.51 -15.27
N PRO A 93 -10.41 7.53 -16.12
CA PRO A 93 -11.39 8.04 -17.08
C PRO A 93 -11.75 7.04 -18.20
#